data_AF-A0A7V8ZCP1-F1
#
_entry.id   AF-A0A7V8ZCP1-F1
#
_cell.length_a   1.000
_cell.length_b   1.000
_cell.length_c   1.000
_cell.angle_alpha   90.00
_cell.angle_beta   90.00
_cell.angle_gamma   90.00
#
_symmetry.space_group_name_H-M   'P 1'
#
loop_
_entity.id
_entity.type
_entity.pdbx_description
1 polymer ?
#
loop_
_entity_poly.entity_id
_entity_poly.type
_entity_poly.pdbx_seq_one_letter_code
_entity_poly.pdbx_strand_id
1 'polypeptide(L)'
;MKRRFLAVIIYALWSGLLYSSAAAQEWSQPVRGSWVANGAAQAGDIILADRNAGCEIIVSEKENSAAKQAAAFLAGDIEKISGYKPQVVSTPSGRHHRLHPRRSPRFLRARI
;
A
#
# COMPACT_ATOMS: atom_id res chain seq x y z
N MET A 1 18.68 -44.66 27.67
CA MET A 1 19.06 -43.26 27.34
C MET A 1 19.26 -43.01 25.84
N LYS A 2 20.08 -43.79 25.12
CA LYS A 2 20.48 -43.52 23.71
C LYS A 2 19.32 -43.33 22.69
N ARG A 3 18.21 -44.08 22.83
CA ARG A 3 17.05 -44.00 21.91
C ARG A 3 16.24 -42.69 22.02
N ARG A 4 16.18 -42.10 23.22
CA ARG A 4 15.46 -40.83 23.46
C ARG A 4 16.25 -39.64 22.91
N PHE A 5 17.57 -39.69 23.03
CA PHE A 5 18.47 -38.69 22.42
C PHE A 5 18.41 -38.73 20.89
N LEU A 6 18.38 -39.92 20.29
CA LEU A 6 18.27 -40.06 18.84
C LEU A 6 16.95 -39.48 18.30
N ALA A 7 15.84 -39.71 19.01
CA ALA A 7 14.54 -39.16 18.62
C ALA A 7 14.50 -37.62 18.67
N VAL A 8 15.15 -37.00 19.67
CA VAL A 8 15.23 -35.53 19.77
C VAL A 8 16.07 -34.94 18.64
N ILE A 9 17.20 -35.57 18.30
CA ILE A 9 18.07 -35.12 17.20
C ILE A 9 17.34 -35.24 15.86
N ILE A 10 16.62 -36.34 15.63
CA ILE A 10 15.80 -36.51 14.42
C ILE A 10 14.71 -35.43 14.40
N TYR A 11 13.98 -35.23 15.48
CA TYR A 11 12.92 -34.21 15.51
C TYR A 11 13.45 -32.80 15.24
N ALA A 12 14.64 -32.45 15.77
CA ALA A 12 15.31 -31.18 15.51
C ALA A 12 15.82 -31.06 14.06
N LEU A 13 16.28 -32.15 13.44
CA LEU A 13 16.68 -32.16 12.04
C LEU A 13 15.47 -31.99 11.10
N TRP A 14 14.34 -32.64 11.43
CA TRP A 14 13.11 -32.57 10.65
C TRP A 14 12.43 -31.20 10.78
N SER A 15 12.52 -30.53 11.94
CA SER A 15 11.99 -29.17 12.10
C SER A 15 12.83 -28.11 11.38
N GLY A 16 14.14 -28.34 11.21
CA GLY A 16 15.01 -27.45 10.44
C GLY A 16 14.78 -27.47 8.92
N LEU A 17 14.33 -28.59 8.35
CA LEU A 17 14.08 -28.72 6.90
C LEU A 17 12.83 -27.97 6.41
N LEU A 18 11.95 -27.51 7.30
CA LEU A 18 10.73 -26.77 6.96
C LEU A 18 10.89 -25.26 7.07
N TYR A 19 12.12 -24.74 7.20
CA TYR A 19 12.39 -23.32 7.07
C TYR A 19 12.19 -22.88 5.61
N SER A 20 10.93 -22.66 5.24
CA SER A 20 10.60 -21.94 4.01
C SER A 20 11.20 -20.54 4.13
N SER A 21 12.21 -20.25 3.31
CA SER A 21 12.67 -18.90 3.09
C SER A 21 11.52 -18.13 2.45
N ALA A 22 10.73 -17.42 3.26
CA ALA A 22 9.86 -16.37 2.77
C ALA A 22 10.77 -15.25 2.24
N ALA A 23 11.24 -15.41 1.00
CA ALA A 23 11.94 -14.35 0.30
C ALA A 23 10.92 -13.23 0.07
N ALA A 24 11.12 -12.10 0.74
CA ALA A 24 10.34 -10.91 0.47
C ALA A 24 10.50 -10.58 -1.03
N GLN A 25 9.38 -10.51 -1.75
CA GLN A 25 9.39 -10.18 -3.17
C GLN A 25 10.07 -8.82 -3.37
N GLU A 26 11.13 -8.80 -4.17
CA GLU A 26 11.86 -7.57 -4.49
C GLU A 26 10.94 -6.58 -5.22
N TRP A 27 11.03 -5.29 -4.88
CA TRP A 27 10.21 -4.22 -5.45
C TRP A 27 10.66 -3.80 -6.86
N SER A 28 11.67 -4.47 -7.40
CA SER A 28 12.20 -4.29 -8.77
C SER A 28 11.21 -4.76 -9.84
N GLN A 29 10.21 -5.56 -9.46
CA GLN A 29 9.16 -6.06 -10.35
C GLN A 29 7.78 -5.63 -9.86
N PRO A 30 6.78 -5.46 -10.76
CA PRO A 30 5.40 -5.18 -10.37
C PRO A 30 4.91 -6.21 -9.36
N VAL A 31 4.64 -5.75 -8.13
CA VAL A 31 4.16 -6.60 -7.05
C VAL A 31 2.64 -6.75 -7.17
N ARG A 32 2.12 -7.93 -6.84
CA ARG A 32 0.66 -8.14 -6.75
C ARG A 32 0.02 -7.09 -5.84
N GLY A 33 -0.91 -6.30 -6.38
CA GLY A 33 -1.57 -5.21 -5.65
C GLY A 33 -0.87 -3.85 -5.74
N SER A 34 0.27 -3.75 -6.42
CA SER A 34 0.87 -2.47 -6.78
C SER A 34 0.12 -1.81 -7.94
N TRP A 35 0.05 -0.49 -7.93
CA TRP A 35 -0.54 0.31 -9.01
C TRP A 35 0.61 0.94 -9.79
N VAL A 36 0.77 0.55 -11.06
CA VAL A 36 1.77 1.12 -11.97
C VAL A 36 1.03 1.96 -12.99
N ALA A 37 1.43 3.23 -13.13
CA ALA A 37 0.92 4.09 -14.19
C ALA A 37 1.29 3.49 -15.55
N ASN A 38 0.28 3.29 -16.40
CA ASN A 38 0.50 2.80 -17.76
C ASN A 38 0.22 3.94 -18.76
N GLY A 39 1.29 4.48 -19.35
CA GLY A 39 1.21 5.58 -20.30
C GLY A 39 1.09 6.97 -19.66
N ALA A 40 0.80 7.98 -20.49
CA ALA A 40 0.60 9.35 -20.04
C ALA A 40 -0.75 9.51 -19.31
N ALA A 41 -0.80 10.46 -18.36
CA ALA A 41 -2.04 10.84 -17.69
C ALA A 41 -3.09 11.30 -18.71
N GLN A 42 -4.33 10.85 -18.52
CA GLN A 42 -5.46 11.11 -19.42
C GLN A 42 -6.47 12.05 -18.77
N ALA A 43 -7.32 12.65 -19.61
CA ALA A 43 -8.44 13.44 -19.13
C ALA A 43 -9.37 12.57 -18.26
N GLY A 44 -9.55 12.96 -17.00
CA GLY A 44 -10.35 12.22 -16.01
C GLY A 44 -9.53 11.47 -14.96
N ASP A 45 -8.21 11.37 -15.13
CA ASP A 45 -7.33 10.84 -14.08
C ASP A 45 -7.30 11.78 -12.88
N ILE A 46 -7.15 11.20 -11.69
CA ILE A 46 -7.06 11.96 -10.43
C ILE A 46 -5.59 12.23 -10.13
N ILE A 47 -5.25 13.52 -10.03
CA ILE A 47 -3.93 13.96 -9.60
C ILE A 47 -3.82 13.76 -8.09
N LEU A 48 -3.07 12.73 -7.66
CA LEU A 48 -2.79 12.50 -6.24
C LEU A 48 -1.90 13.60 -5.66
N ALA A 49 -0.80 13.90 -6.35
CA ALA A 49 0.09 15.01 -6.06
C ALA A 49 0.91 15.37 -7.30
N ASP A 50 1.07 16.67 -7.53
CA ASP A 50 1.98 17.31 -8.46
C ASP A 50 2.62 18.49 -7.70
N ARG A 51 3.74 19.03 -8.19
CA ARG A 51 4.57 20.04 -7.49
C ARG A 51 3.75 21.21 -6.93
N ASN A 52 2.66 21.59 -7.58
CA ASN A 52 1.84 22.76 -7.22
C ASN A 52 0.43 22.42 -6.73
N ALA A 53 -0.02 21.16 -6.80
CA ALA A 53 -1.40 20.79 -6.49
C ALA A 53 -1.53 19.31 -6.15
N GLY A 54 -2.49 18.95 -5.31
CA GLY A 54 -2.78 17.54 -5.03
C GLY A 54 -4.02 17.33 -4.19
N CYS A 55 -4.27 16.07 -3.86
CA CYS A 55 -5.40 15.64 -3.04
C CYS A 55 -5.24 16.07 -1.57
N GLU A 56 -6.37 16.14 -0.87
CA GLU A 56 -6.40 16.15 0.59
C GLU A 56 -6.34 14.71 1.12
N ILE A 57 -5.69 14.52 2.26
CA ILE A 57 -5.80 13.27 3.03
C ILE A 57 -6.87 13.51 4.10
N ILE A 58 -7.98 12.80 3.99
CA ILE A 58 -9.12 12.99 4.89
C ILE A 58 -9.09 11.91 5.97
N VAL A 59 -8.96 12.32 7.23
CA VAL A 59 -9.04 11.43 8.41
C VAL A 59 -9.94 12.05 9.46
N SER A 60 -11.05 11.38 9.76
CA SER A 60 -12.00 11.85 10.77
C SER A 60 -11.34 12.00 12.14
N GLU A 61 -11.77 12.99 12.92
CA GLU A 61 -11.29 13.18 14.29
C GLU A 61 -11.60 12.00 15.21
N LYS A 62 -12.58 11.16 14.84
CA LYS A 62 -12.97 9.97 15.60
C LYS A 62 -12.12 8.75 15.29
N GLU A 63 -11.23 8.83 14.29
CA GLU A 63 -10.33 7.73 13.97
C GLU A 63 -9.28 7.50 15.06
N ASN A 64 -8.79 6.27 15.13
CA ASN A 64 -7.73 5.89 16.05
C ASN A 64 -6.45 6.70 15.77
N SER A 65 -5.68 7.00 16.84
CA SER A 65 -4.39 7.68 16.74
C SER A 65 -3.42 7.05 15.74
N ALA A 66 -3.44 5.72 15.58
CA ALA A 66 -2.64 5.02 14.58
C ALA A 66 -2.98 5.46 13.14
N ALA A 67 -4.26 5.64 12.82
CA ALA A 67 -4.70 6.09 11.49
C ALA A 67 -4.32 7.55 11.25
N LYS A 68 -4.48 8.41 12.26
CA LYS A 68 -4.04 9.82 12.20
C LYS A 68 -2.53 9.92 11.97
N GLN A 69 -1.75 9.11 12.67
CA GLN A 69 -0.29 9.06 12.50
C GLN A 69 0.10 8.54 11.11
N ALA A 70 -0.56 7.49 10.62
CA ALA A 70 -0.33 6.97 9.28
C ALA A 70 -0.60 8.03 8.20
N ALA A 71 -1.66 8.82 8.35
CA ALA A 71 -1.94 9.93 7.43
C ALA A 71 -0.88 11.03 7.47
N ALA A 72 -0.36 11.38 8.65
CA ALA A 72 0.74 12.33 8.78
C ALA A 72 2.02 11.82 8.09
N PHE A 73 2.34 10.54 8.25
CA PHE A 73 3.47 9.91 7.57
C PHE A 73 3.26 9.86 6.05
N LEU A 74 2.08 9.47 5.59
CA LEU A 74 1.75 9.47 4.16
C LEU A 74 1.88 10.87 3.53
N ALA A 75 1.44 11.92 4.22
CA ALA A 75 1.61 13.29 3.75
C ALA A 75 3.10 13.65 3.57
N GLY A 76 3.95 13.23 4.51
CA GLY A 76 5.40 13.43 4.42
C GLY A 76 6.05 12.61 3.31
N ASP A 77 5.58 11.39 3.06
CA ASP A 77 6.08 10.56 1.96
C ASP A 77 5.69 11.13 0.59
N ILE A 78 4.46 11.63 0.44
CA ILE A 78 4.02 12.33 -0.77
C ILE A 78 4.84 13.61 -1.00
N GLU A 79 5.14 14.38 0.06
CA GLU A 79 6.01 15.56 -0.02
C GLU A 79 7.40 15.21 -0.53
N LYS A 80 8.02 14.15 -0.02
CA LYS A 80 9.34 13.72 -0.49
C LYS A 80 9.36 13.29 -1.96
N ILE A 81 8.29 12.65 -2.43
CA ILE A 81 8.22 12.12 -3.80
C ILE A 81 7.84 13.22 -4.81
N SER A 82 6.92 14.11 -4.46
CA SER A 82 6.30 15.06 -5.40
C SER A 82 6.74 16.52 -5.20
N GLY A 83 7.29 16.86 -4.03
CA GLY A 83 7.53 18.25 -3.60
C GLY A 83 6.28 18.99 -3.11
N TYR A 84 5.10 18.37 -3.17
CA TYR A 84 3.86 18.91 -2.63
C TYR A 84 3.44 18.14 -1.38
N LYS A 85 3.09 18.87 -0.31
CA LYS A 85 2.59 18.29 0.93
C LYS A 85 1.06 18.35 0.99
N PRO A 86 0.35 17.21 0.91
CA PRO A 86 -1.09 17.16 1.13
C PRO A 86 -1.49 17.70 2.50
N GLN A 87 -2.60 18.41 2.55
CA GLN A 87 -3.23 18.74 3.82
C GLN A 87 -3.93 17.50 4.39
N VAL A 88 -3.73 17.26 5.69
CA VAL A 88 -4.49 16.27 6.44
C VAL A 88 -5.65 16.99 7.12
N VAL A 89 -6.88 16.70 6.71
CA VAL A 89 -8.10 17.39 7.16
C VAL A 89 -9.12 16.39 7.71
N SER A 90 -9.95 16.83 8.65
CA SER A 90 -11.01 15.99 9.23
C SER A 90 -12.33 16.06 8.48
N THR A 91 -12.54 17.13 7.73
CA THR A 91 -13.67 17.32 6.82
C THR A 91 -13.14 17.81 5.48
N PRO A 92 -13.67 17.30 4.36
CA PRO A 92 -13.18 17.71 3.05
C PRO A 92 -13.56 19.15 2.71
N SER A 93 -12.72 19.86 1.96
CA SER A 93 -12.99 21.24 1.53
C SER A 93 -13.96 21.37 0.35
N GLY A 94 -14.50 20.26 -0.17
CA GLY A 94 -15.54 20.24 -1.21
C GLY A 94 -15.04 19.99 -2.63
N ARG A 95 -13.73 19.86 -2.87
CA ARG A 95 -13.16 19.50 -4.18
C ARG A 95 -13.08 17.98 -4.37
N HIS A 96 -14.23 17.31 -4.35
CA HIS A 96 -14.28 15.86 -4.52
C HIS A 96 -14.46 15.45 -5.98
N HIS A 97 -13.42 14.88 -6.59
CA HIS A 97 -13.64 13.89 -7.64
C HIS A 97 -14.04 12.58 -6.96
N ARG A 98 -15.33 12.40 -6.69
CA ARG A 98 -15.87 11.10 -6.28
C ARG A 98 -15.49 10.10 -7.37
N LEU A 99 -14.76 9.04 -7.02
CA LEU A 99 -14.64 7.84 -7.85
C LEU A 99 -16.07 7.32 -8.08
N HIS A 100 -16.71 7.73 -9.17
CA HIS A 100 -18.03 7.26 -9.56
C HIS A 100 -17.85 5.87 -10.17
N PRO A 101 -18.38 4.79 -9.58
CA PRO A 101 -18.36 3.49 -10.21
C PRO A 101 -19.50 3.44 -11.23
N ARG A 102 -19.38 4.18 -12.34
CA ARG A 102 -20.09 3.95 -13.62
C ARG A 102 -19.94 5.17 -14.54
N ARG A 103 -19.07 5.03 -15.53
CA ARG A 103 -19.38 5.11 -16.98
C ARG A 103 -18.08 5.11 -17.80
N SER A 104 -17.54 3.92 -18.08
CA SER A 104 -16.96 3.55 -19.38
C SER A 104 -16.45 2.10 -19.37
N PRO A 105 -16.45 1.43 -20.54
CA PRO A 105 -16.59 -0.02 -20.65
C PRO A 105 -15.22 -0.68 -20.86
N ARG A 106 -14.29 -0.55 -19.92
CA ARG A 106 -13.09 -1.41 -19.87
C ARG A 106 -12.78 -1.67 -18.42
N PHE A 107 -13.49 -2.66 -17.88
CA PHE A 107 -13.08 -3.33 -16.66
C PHE A 107 -11.60 -3.72 -16.80
N LEU A 108 -10.72 -3.04 -16.05
CA LEU A 108 -9.43 -3.61 -15.70
C LEU A 108 -9.75 -4.87 -14.91
N ARG A 109 -9.73 -6.00 -15.63
CA ARG A 109 -9.97 -7.32 -15.09
C ARG A 109 -8.77 -7.65 -14.20
N ALA A 110 -8.89 -7.35 -12.90
CA ALA A 110 -8.01 -7.92 -11.91
C ALA A 110 -8.22 -9.44 -11.95
N ARG A 111 -7.30 -10.17 -12.59
CA ARG A 111 -7.29 -11.63 -12.53
C ARG A 111 -6.66 -12.00 -11.18
N ILE A 112 -7.50 -12.48 -10.27
CA ILE A 112 -7.10 -13.17 -9.05
C ILE A 112 -6.46 -14.51 -9.43
#